data_AF-A0A2M8R7R4-F1
#
_entry.id   AF-A0A2M8R7R4-F1
#
_cell.length_a   1.000
_cell.length_b   1.000
_cell.length_c   1.000
_cell.angle_alpha   90.00
_cell.angle_beta   90.00
_cell.angle_gamma   90.00
#
_symmetry.space_group_name_H-M   'P 1'
#
loop_
_entity.id
_entity.type
_entity.pdbx_description
1 polymer ?
#
loop_
_entity_poly.entity_id
_entity_poly.type
_entity_poly.pdbx_seq_one_letter_code
_entity_poly.pdbx_strand_id
1 'polypeptide(L)'
;MFEGLPSRERPLILGILVDVSGSMLSAMGGGTGGQNRLEAFRDSLKRNAAKVDQLSQGALSEVSQSTLLFAYGFGFGGPGAFLSPGPDVRDLLQTSRGRASTISLHDLALNWDLWEAHLTKLAVGMFGNTPMLEGLTTATERLRAEIQQHQLFGPPIIFFLSDGDPTDGSETDVTSAADVLRSLGAIIVSCYVTDSNITEPRRLYEHAPDSWPSSARLMLNCASTIPSLSPIEEYLRSRRWHIEPGARLFAQVNQSEILSEFMGIITSPVATNAASVSRGANRSISVFITYSHHDRAYLAEDSLYGFLKGLTREGFSIWFDTRLEAGALWDNEIKKQMEAADIVIALVSQSFLNSDYCQSVEMARFLERRKETGLVILPIIVAPCDWRSYPWLSATQFEPRDGRTIEPDYEDRGKRDRLFLTILERLRALGRIIRASAG
;
A
#
# COMPACT_ATOMS: atom_id res chain seq x y z
N MET A 1 -8.61 4.80 -0.55
CA MET A 1 -7.97 6.12 -0.32
C MET A 1 -6.57 6.20 -0.90
N PHE A 2 -5.76 5.14 -0.81
CA PHE A 2 -4.48 5.02 -1.51
C PHE A 2 -4.50 3.76 -2.40
N GLU A 3 -5.12 3.83 -3.59
CA GLU A 3 -5.18 2.70 -4.52
C GLU A 3 -4.16 2.88 -5.65
N GLY A 4 -3.32 1.87 -5.90
CA GLY A 4 -2.25 1.92 -6.89
C GLY A 4 -0.94 2.52 -6.35
N LEU A 5 -0.15 3.17 -7.21
CA LEU A 5 1.12 3.80 -6.86
C LEU A 5 1.18 5.27 -7.32
N PRO A 6 1.92 6.14 -6.62
CA PRO A 6 2.19 7.50 -7.08
C PRO A 6 2.87 7.53 -8.45
N SER A 7 2.49 8.51 -9.28
CA SER A 7 3.07 8.75 -10.61
C SER A 7 3.36 10.23 -10.82
N ARG A 8 4.08 10.60 -11.88
CA ARG A 8 4.40 12.02 -12.14
C ARG A 8 3.16 12.89 -12.35
N GLU A 9 2.11 12.30 -12.91
CA GLU A 9 0.81 12.96 -13.11
C GLU A 9 0.02 13.06 -11.80
N ARG A 10 0.21 12.08 -10.91
CA ARG A 10 -0.46 12.00 -9.62
C ARG A 10 0.54 11.77 -8.49
N PRO A 11 1.24 12.81 -8.01
CA PRO A 11 2.22 12.65 -6.95
C PRO A 11 1.57 12.45 -5.57
N LEU A 12 2.32 11.83 -4.66
CA LEU A 12 2.03 11.83 -3.22
C LEU A 12 2.80 12.99 -2.58
N ILE A 13 2.11 13.86 -1.85
CA ILE A 13 2.71 14.98 -1.15
C ILE A 13 2.95 14.64 0.32
N LEU A 14 4.18 14.84 0.76
CA LEU A 14 4.63 14.72 2.13
C LEU A 14 5.03 16.11 2.64
N GLY A 15 4.53 16.48 3.82
CA GLY A 15 4.93 17.69 4.51
C GLY A 15 5.59 17.34 5.84
N ILE A 16 6.66 18.04 6.19
CA ILE A 16 7.33 17.92 7.48
C ILE A 16 7.32 19.28 8.15
N LEU A 17 6.83 19.33 9.38
CA LEU A 17 6.87 20.49 10.27
C LEU A 17 7.58 20.08 11.54
N VAL A 18 8.73 20.68 11.80
CA VAL A 18 9.59 20.32 12.93
C VAL A 18 9.90 21.55 13.75
N ASP A 19 9.52 21.47 15.01
CA ASP A 19 10.02 22.36 16.04
C ASP A 19 11.53 22.15 16.19
N VAL A 20 12.30 23.23 16.14
CA VAL A 20 13.74 23.25 16.36
C VAL A 20 14.12 24.12 17.56
N SER A 21 13.18 24.32 18.49
CA SER A 21 13.39 24.99 19.77
C SER A 21 14.21 24.14 20.76
N GLY A 22 14.48 24.68 21.95
CA GLY A 22 15.37 24.09 22.94
C GLY A 22 15.01 22.65 23.38
N SER A 23 13.72 22.27 23.31
CA SER A 23 13.23 20.94 23.71
C SER A 23 13.73 19.79 22.83
N MET A 24 14.32 20.11 21.66
CA MET A 24 14.89 19.14 20.73
C MET A 24 16.34 18.72 21.05
N LEU A 25 17.02 19.44 21.95
CA LEU A 25 18.39 19.13 22.39
C LEU A 25 18.47 18.05 23.46
N SER A 26 17.36 17.74 24.15
CA SER A 26 17.43 16.76 25.23
C SER A 26 17.80 15.38 24.66
N ALA A 27 18.76 14.73 25.33
CA ALA A 27 19.18 13.38 24.97
C ALA A 27 17.99 12.44 25.17
N MET A 28 17.67 11.65 24.15
CA MET A 28 16.64 10.63 24.30
C MET A 28 17.13 9.56 25.28
N GLY A 29 16.43 9.38 26.40
CA GLY A 29 16.72 8.31 27.37
C GLY A 29 17.62 8.67 28.56
N GLY A 30 17.78 9.95 28.91
CA GLY A 30 18.32 10.37 30.22
C GLY A 30 19.80 10.05 30.50
N GLY A 31 20.59 9.64 29.49
CA GLY A 31 22.02 9.36 29.61
C GLY A 31 22.91 10.40 28.92
N THR A 32 24.10 10.66 29.47
CA THR A 32 25.09 11.67 29.02
C THR A 32 25.83 11.32 27.72
N GLY A 33 25.24 10.49 26.85
CA GLY A 33 25.79 10.11 25.55
C GLY A 33 24.74 9.67 24.53
N GLY A 34 23.46 9.98 24.76
CA GLY A 34 22.36 9.65 23.85
C GLY A 34 22.26 10.62 22.69
N GLN A 35 21.88 10.10 21.52
CA GLN A 35 21.50 10.89 20.35
C GLN A 35 20.40 11.91 20.72
N ASN A 36 20.53 13.16 20.28
CA ASN A 36 19.46 14.15 20.51
C ASN A 36 18.26 13.89 19.57
N ARG A 37 17.09 14.46 19.89
CA ARG A 37 15.84 14.20 19.16
C ARG A 37 15.90 14.64 17.70
N LEU A 38 16.61 15.72 17.41
CA LEU A 38 16.78 16.23 16.05
C LEU A 38 17.65 15.29 15.18
N GLU A 39 18.73 14.75 15.75
CA GLU A 39 19.56 13.73 15.10
C GLU A 39 18.75 12.45 14.85
N ALA A 40 17.93 12.03 15.81
CA ALA A 40 17.05 10.88 15.67
C ALA A 40 16.06 11.04 14.52
N PHE A 41 15.46 12.23 14.43
CA PHE A 41 14.56 12.63 13.37
C PHE A 41 15.28 12.57 12.01
N ARG A 42 16.45 13.22 11.91
CA ARG A 42 17.28 13.23 10.70
C ARG A 42 17.62 11.81 10.24
N ASP A 43 18.08 10.97 11.14
CA ASP A 43 18.48 9.61 10.82
C ASP A 43 17.28 8.74 10.41
N SER A 44 16.12 8.96 11.04
CA SER A 44 14.86 8.34 10.65
C SER A 44 14.42 8.76 9.24
N LEU A 45 14.52 10.05 8.92
CA LEU A 45 14.21 10.57 7.59
C LEU A 45 15.16 9.96 6.54
N LYS A 46 16.46 9.90 6.82
CA LYS A 46 17.47 9.25 5.95
C LYS A 46 17.10 7.79 5.66
N ARG A 47 16.78 7.02 6.70
CA ARG A 47 16.39 5.60 6.56
C ARG A 47 15.12 5.43 5.75
N ASN A 48 14.10 6.26 5.97
CA ASN A 48 12.84 6.18 5.23
C ASN A 48 13.02 6.58 3.76
N ALA A 49 13.79 7.64 3.47
CA ALA A 49 14.12 8.02 2.10
C ALA A 49 14.88 6.91 1.36
N ALA A 50 15.90 6.32 2.00
CA ALA A 50 16.64 5.19 1.43
C ALA A 50 15.78 3.93 1.24
N LYS A 51 14.84 3.66 2.17
CA LYS A 51 13.92 2.52 2.06
C LYS A 51 12.95 2.68 0.90
N VAL A 52 12.42 3.88 0.69
CA VAL A 52 11.59 4.17 -0.49
C VAL A 52 12.41 3.96 -1.76
N ASP A 53 13.66 4.43 -1.82
CA ASP A 53 14.53 4.26 -2.97
C ASP A 53 14.90 2.78 -3.23
N GLN A 54 15.19 2.00 -2.18
CA GLN A 54 15.48 0.57 -2.29
C GLN A 54 14.26 -0.27 -2.70
N LEU A 55 13.08 0.04 -2.18
CA LEU A 55 11.82 -0.54 -2.66
C LEU A 55 11.52 -0.16 -4.12
N SER A 56 12.21 0.86 -4.65
CA SER A 56 12.02 1.42 -5.98
C SER A 56 13.01 0.90 -7.04
N GLN A 57 13.89 -0.06 -6.74
CA GLN A 57 14.83 -0.59 -7.74
C GLN A 57 14.08 -1.37 -8.84
N GLY A 58 14.12 -0.87 -10.09
CA GLY A 58 13.45 -1.43 -11.26
C GLY A 58 12.25 -0.59 -11.72
N ALA A 59 11.12 -1.23 -12.02
CA ALA A 59 9.90 -0.59 -12.53
C ALA A 59 9.23 0.43 -11.57
N LEU A 60 9.77 0.60 -10.35
CA LEU A 60 9.22 1.44 -9.28
C LEU A 60 10.02 2.74 -9.05
N SER A 61 11.07 3.00 -9.85
CA SER A 61 11.82 4.29 -9.81
C SER A 61 10.92 5.50 -10.01
N GLU A 62 9.80 5.32 -10.70
CA GLU A 62 8.81 6.38 -10.89
C GLU A 62 8.14 6.79 -9.57
N VAL A 63 7.99 5.87 -8.62
CA VAL A 63 7.31 6.11 -7.35
C VAL A 63 8.12 7.03 -6.43
N SER A 64 9.43 6.81 -6.30
CA SER A 64 10.29 7.67 -5.49
C SER A 64 10.45 9.07 -6.08
N GLN A 65 10.41 9.18 -7.41
CA GLN A 65 10.38 10.46 -8.13
C GLN A 65 9.03 11.19 -8.00
N SER A 66 7.95 10.44 -7.81
CA SER A 66 6.58 10.94 -7.70
C SER A 66 6.09 11.10 -6.25
N THR A 67 6.98 10.89 -5.29
CA THR A 67 6.72 11.20 -3.87
C THR A 67 7.47 12.47 -3.54
N LEU A 68 6.72 13.56 -3.40
CA LEU A 68 7.24 14.91 -3.22
C LEU A 68 7.21 15.31 -1.75
N LEU A 69 8.23 16.04 -1.30
CA LEU A 69 8.45 16.42 0.08
C LEU A 69 8.73 17.92 0.18
N PHE A 70 8.00 18.61 1.05
CA PHE A 70 8.40 19.90 1.61
C PHE A 70 8.68 19.75 3.11
N ALA A 71 9.58 20.56 3.66
CA ALA A 71 9.87 20.54 5.08
C ALA A 71 10.17 21.94 5.62
N TYR A 72 9.50 22.31 6.70
CA TYR A 72 9.72 23.57 7.42
C TYR A 72 10.15 23.31 8.85
N GLY A 73 11.11 24.10 9.31
CA GLY A 73 11.50 24.19 10.70
C GLY A 73 11.00 25.50 11.28
N PHE A 74 10.45 25.48 12.47
CA PHE A 74 10.06 26.66 13.24
C PHE A 74 10.74 26.57 14.61
N GLY A 75 11.21 27.67 15.16
CA GLY A 75 12.20 27.59 16.25
C GLY A 75 13.51 28.30 15.96
N PHE A 76 13.61 29.07 14.88
CA PHE A 76 14.81 29.86 14.58
C PHE A 76 14.75 31.20 15.31
N GLY A 77 15.90 31.89 15.43
CA GLY A 77 15.96 33.20 16.08
C GLY A 77 16.54 33.17 17.50
N GLY A 78 17.18 32.08 17.92
CA GLY A 78 17.80 31.92 19.23
C GLY A 78 19.07 32.77 19.44
N PRO A 79 19.83 32.56 20.54
CA PRO A 79 21.02 33.33 20.88
C PRO A 79 22.11 33.38 19.78
N GLY A 80 22.13 32.39 18.87
CA GLY A 80 23.03 32.31 17.72
C GLY A 80 22.51 32.96 16.43
N ALA A 81 21.31 33.57 16.44
CA ALA A 81 20.65 34.09 15.24
C ALA A 81 21.46 35.16 14.49
N PHE A 82 22.35 35.89 15.18
CA PHE A 82 23.25 36.85 14.53
C PHE A 82 24.24 36.19 13.54
N LEU A 83 24.54 34.89 13.72
CA LEU A 83 25.37 34.10 12.79
C LEU A 83 24.55 33.50 11.64
N SER A 84 23.22 33.50 11.74
CA SER A 84 22.30 32.98 10.73
C SER A 84 20.99 33.80 10.71
N PRO A 85 21.04 35.07 10.27
CA PRO A 85 19.86 35.92 10.22
C PRO A 85 18.84 35.39 9.20
N GLY A 86 17.55 35.52 9.51
CA GLY A 86 16.45 35.02 8.68
C GLY A 86 15.15 34.89 9.48
N PRO A 87 14.04 34.49 8.84
CA PRO A 87 12.74 34.32 9.51
C PRO A 87 12.78 33.20 10.57
N ASP A 88 11.80 33.23 11.47
CA ASP A 88 11.67 32.25 12.58
C ASP A 88 11.14 30.90 12.10
N VAL A 89 10.45 30.88 10.95
CA VAL A 89 10.08 29.70 10.16
C VAL A 89 10.93 29.64 8.89
N ARG A 90 11.59 28.51 8.63
CA ARG A 90 12.49 28.33 7.49
C ARG A 90 12.21 27.06 6.73
N ASP A 91 12.33 27.14 5.41
CA ASP A 91 12.35 25.98 4.53
C ASP A 91 13.66 25.20 4.76
N LEU A 92 13.53 24.00 5.34
CA LEU A 92 14.65 23.10 5.58
C LEU A 92 15.18 22.51 4.27
N LEU A 93 14.40 22.63 3.19
CA LEU A 93 14.69 22.17 1.85
C LEU A 93 15.11 23.31 0.90
N GLN A 94 15.50 24.48 1.41
CA GLN A 94 15.99 25.58 0.58
C GLN A 94 17.52 25.71 0.66
N THR A 95 18.21 25.18 -0.36
CA THR A 95 19.68 25.35 -0.47
C THR A 95 20.06 26.62 -1.25
N SER A 96 21.27 27.14 -1.02
CA SER A 96 21.82 28.36 -1.64
C SER A 96 21.92 28.33 -3.18
N ARG A 97 21.61 27.19 -3.82
CA ARG A 97 21.54 27.02 -5.28
C ARG A 97 20.13 27.19 -5.85
N GLY A 98 19.15 27.64 -5.07
CA GLY A 98 17.82 27.98 -5.57
C GLY A 98 16.95 26.78 -5.97
N ARG A 99 17.04 25.65 -5.26
CA ARG A 99 16.12 24.52 -5.48
C ARG A 99 14.71 24.87 -4.97
N ALA A 100 13.71 24.28 -5.63
CA ALA A 100 12.29 24.42 -5.30
C ALA A 100 12.00 24.02 -3.85
N SER A 101 10.99 24.65 -3.23
CA SER A 101 10.52 24.39 -1.86
C SER A 101 9.84 23.02 -1.66
N THR A 102 9.87 22.18 -2.69
CA THR A 102 9.35 20.81 -2.68
C THR A 102 10.22 19.98 -3.62
N ILE A 103 10.73 18.85 -3.13
CA ILE A 103 11.67 17.98 -3.84
C ILE A 103 11.18 16.53 -3.81
N SER A 104 11.62 15.69 -4.75
CA SER A 104 11.30 14.26 -4.68
C SER A 104 12.10 13.54 -3.58
N LEU A 105 11.57 12.45 -3.04
CA LEU A 105 12.34 11.58 -2.13
C LEU A 105 13.59 11.00 -2.80
N HIS A 106 13.55 10.79 -4.11
CA HIS A 106 14.71 10.41 -4.90
C HIS A 106 15.80 11.50 -4.88
N ASP A 107 15.45 12.77 -5.09
CA ASP A 107 16.39 13.89 -5.01
C ASP A 107 16.96 14.07 -3.61
N LEU A 108 16.14 13.86 -2.57
CA LEU A 108 16.59 13.88 -1.18
C LEU A 108 17.65 12.81 -0.94
N ALA A 109 17.38 11.57 -1.37
CA ALA A 109 18.29 10.43 -1.18
C ALA A 109 19.61 10.62 -1.95
N LEU A 110 19.55 11.04 -3.21
CA LEU A 110 20.74 11.26 -4.05
C LEU A 110 21.65 12.39 -3.54
N ASN A 111 21.08 13.40 -2.88
CA ASN A 111 21.81 14.59 -2.45
C ASN A 111 21.94 14.69 -0.93
N TRP A 112 21.81 13.57 -0.20
CA TRP A 112 21.73 13.57 1.26
C TRP A 112 22.90 14.29 1.94
N ASP A 113 24.14 14.11 1.47
CA ASP A 113 25.30 14.74 2.12
C ASP A 113 25.28 16.26 2.04
N LEU A 114 24.74 16.82 0.94
CA LEU A 114 24.53 18.26 0.79
C LEU A 114 23.42 18.76 1.73
N TRP A 115 22.36 17.97 1.88
CA TRP A 115 21.26 18.25 2.81
C TRP A 115 21.74 18.27 4.26
N GLU A 116 22.48 17.24 4.65
CA GLU A 116 23.02 17.10 5.99
C GLU A 116 23.93 18.28 6.33
N ALA A 117 24.84 18.65 5.43
CA ALA A 117 25.69 19.82 5.61
C ALA A 117 24.89 21.14 5.71
N HIS A 118 23.77 21.25 5.01
CA HIS A 118 22.89 22.42 5.10
C HIS A 118 22.17 22.49 6.45
N LEU A 119 21.58 21.39 6.91
CA LEU A 119 20.93 21.31 8.23
C LEU A 119 21.91 21.63 9.37
N THR A 120 23.14 21.15 9.30
CA THR A 120 24.19 21.49 10.27
C THR A 120 24.48 23.00 10.31
N LYS A 121 24.40 23.70 9.18
CA LYS A 121 24.54 25.17 9.16
C LYS A 121 23.34 25.88 9.77
N LEU A 122 22.13 25.39 9.50
CA LEU A 122 20.91 25.94 10.08
C LEU A 122 20.85 25.77 11.60
N ALA A 123 21.46 24.70 12.13
CA ALA A 123 21.52 24.43 13.57
C ALA A 123 22.11 25.58 14.40
N VAL A 124 22.95 26.44 13.81
CA VAL A 124 23.53 27.62 14.47
C VAL A 124 22.46 28.67 14.83
N GLY A 125 21.37 28.75 14.06
CA GLY A 125 20.28 29.70 14.26
C GLY A 125 19.04 29.13 14.96
N MET A 126 19.07 27.85 15.33
CA MET A 126 17.97 27.17 16.05
C MET A 126 17.86 27.67 17.51
N PHE A 127 16.88 27.14 18.25
CA PHE A 127 16.64 27.46 19.67
C PHE A 127 16.10 28.88 19.93
N GLY A 128 15.28 29.37 19.01
CA GLY A 128 14.44 30.56 19.18
C GLY A 128 13.09 30.24 19.81
N ASN A 129 12.14 31.16 19.63
CA ASN A 129 10.74 30.98 20.02
C ASN A 129 10.08 29.87 19.20
N THR A 130 8.92 29.37 19.62
CA THR A 130 8.19 28.29 18.94
C THR A 130 6.98 28.85 18.17
N PRO A 131 7.13 29.44 16.97
CA PRO A 131 6.00 30.00 16.22
C PRO A 131 5.24 28.89 15.47
N MET A 132 4.44 28.12 16.22
CA MET A 132 3.68 26.98 15.68
C MET A 132 2.62 27.43 14.68
N LEU A 133 1.95 28.57 14.94
CA LEU A 133 0.88 29.07 14.07
C LEU A 133 1.44 29.50 12.71
N GLU A 134 2.56 30.22 12.69
CA GLU A 134 3.28 30.60 11.48
C GLU A 134 3.79 29.36 10.73
N GLY A 135 4.30 28.35 11.44
CA GLY A 135 4.74 27.08 10.86
C GLY A 135 3.62 26.33 10.13
N LEU A 136 2.46 26.16 10.78
CA LEU A 136 1.28 25.53 10.17
C LEU A 136 0.72 26.34 9.00
N THR A 137 0.72 27.67 9.11
CA THR A 137 0.25 28.57 8.04
C THR A 137 1.15 28.46 6.82
N THR A 138 2.47 28.49 7.00
CA THR A 138 3.47 28.31 5.94
C THR A 138 3.28 26.96 5.23
N ALA A 139 3.08 25.88 6.00
CA ALA A 139 2.79 24.55 5.46
C ALA A 139 1.51 24.53 4.61
N THR A 140 0.48 25.22 5.08
CA THR A 140 -0.81 25.32 4.41
C THR A 140 -0.67 26.01 3.05
N GLU A 141 0.07 27.12 3.01
CA GLU A 141 0.33 27.85 1.76
C GLU A 141 1.12 27.00 0.77
N ARG A 142 2.14 26.28 1.24
CA ARG A 142 2.91 25.35 0.41
C ARG A 142 2.02 24.25 -0.15
N LEU A 143 1.21 23.61 0.70
CA LEU A 143 0.32 22.54 0.26
C LEU A 143 -0.72 23.03 -0.74
N ARG A 144 -1.28 24.24 -0.56
CA ARG A 144 -2.18 24.85 -1.55
C ARG A 144 -1.51 25.03 -2.90
N ALA A 145 -0.24 25.47 -2.92
CA ALA A 145 0.51 25.61 -4.16
C ALA A 145 0.70 24.25 -4.87
N GLU A 146 0.98 23.18 -4.12
CA GLU A 146 1.09 21.82 -4.67
C GLU A 146 -0.25 21.31 -5.24
N ILE A 147 -1.35 21.48 -4.51
CA ILE A 147 -2.69 21.04 -4.94
C ILE A 147 -3.16 21.81 -6.19
N GLN A 148 -2.73 23.06 -6.37
CA GLN A 148 -3.03 23.82 -7.58
C GLN A 148 -2.26 23.33 -8.81
N GLN A 149 -1.08 22.72 -8.60
CA GLN A 149 -0.21 22.25 -9.68
C GLN A 149 -0.43 20.78 -10.03
N HIS A 150 -0.95 19.98 -9.09
CA HIS A 150 -1.00 18.53 -9.20
C HIS A 150 -2.35 17.95 -8.79
N GLN A 151 -2.81 16.94 -9.54
CA GLN A 151 -3.90 16.08 -9.08
C GLN A 151 -3.30 14.98 -8.20
N LEU A 152 -3.60 14.94 -6.90
CA LEU A 152 -2.85 14.06 -5.99
C LEU A 152 -3.21 12.57 -6.12
N PHE A 153 -2.23 11.71 -5.81
CA PHE A 153 -2.42 10.25 -5.71
C PHE A 153 -3.43 9.88 -4.61
N GLY A 154 -3.33 10.57 -3.48
CA GLY A 154 -4.18 10.40 -2.31
C GLY A 154 -3.99 11.59 -1.36
N PRO A 155 -4.51 11.49 -0.12
CA PRO A 155 -4.32 12.52 0.90
C PRO A 155 -2.84 12.87 1.10
N PRO A 156 -2.48 14.17 1.14
CA PRO A 156 -1.18 14.61 1.65
C PRO A 156 -0.97 14.10 3.07
N ILE A 157 0.27 13.77 3.44
CA ILE A 157 0.60 13.37 4.80
C ILE A 157 1.53 14.42 5.40
N ILE A 158 1.08 15.07 6.47
CA ILE A 158 1.82 16.10 7.20
C ILE A 158 2.32 15.52 8.51
N PHE A 159 3.64 15.45 8.66
CA PHE A 159 4.30 15.06 9.90
C PHE A 159 4.60 16.31 10.72
N PHE A 160 4.06 16.38 11.93
CA PHE A 160 4.18 17.55 12.81
C PHE A 160 4.84 17.15 14.13
N LEU A 161 6.05 17.65 14.39
CA LEU A 161 6.84 17.36 15.58
C LEU A 161 7.02 18.64 16.40
N SER A 162 6.56 18.66 17.65
CA SER A 162 6.72 19.80 18.56
C SER A 162 6.53 19.40 20.02
N ASP A 163 7.03 20.22 20.93
CA ASP A 163 6.69 20.16 22.36
C ASP A 163 5.31 20.75 22.70
N GLY A 164 4.59 21.31 21.72
CA GLY A 164 3.21 21.76 21.90
C GLY A 164 3.05 23.06 22.69
N ASP A 165 4.09 23.88 22.79
CA ASP A 165 4.05 25.19 23.49
C ASP A 165 4.18 26.36 22.49
N PRO A 166 3.06 26.82 21.87
CA PRO A 166 3.10 27.89 20.87
C PRO A 166 3.45 29.25 21.48
N THR A 167 4.20 30.07 20.73
CA THR A 167 4.62 31.42 21.14
C THR A 167 3.96 32.54 20.33
N ASP A 168 3.21 32.21 19.28
CA ASP A 168 2.65 33.12 18.29
C ASP A 168 1.12 33.00 18.12
N GLY A 169 0.44 32.30 19.04
CA GLY A 169 -1.00 32.11 19.04
C GLY A 169 -1.52 31.34 20.23
N SER A 170 -2.84 31.32 20.42
CA SER A 170 -3.49 30.48 21.41
C SER A 170 -3.56 29.01 20.96
N GLU A 171 -3.81 28.08 21.89
CA GLU A 171 -4.06 26.67 21.55
C GLU A 171 -5.17 26.53 20.49
N THR A 172 -6.21 27.37 20.57
CA THR A 172 -7.32 27.38 19.61
C THR A 172 -6.92 27.86 18.22
N ASP A 173 -6.00 28.83 18.12
CA ASP A 173 -5.49 29.32 16.84
C ASP A 173 -4.69 28.23 16.13
N VAL A 174 -3.84 27.52 16.88
CA VAL A 174 -3.03 26.41 16.38
C VAL A 174 -3.92 25.25 15.91
N THR A 175 -4.93 24.85 16.69
CA THR A 175 -5.86 23.80 16.24
C THR A 175 -6.65 24.23 15.01
N SER A 176 -7.02 25.51 14.91
CA SER A 176 -7.73 26.03 13.74
C SER A 176 -6.85 26.00 12.49
N ALA A 177 -5.55 26.31 12.62
CA ALA A 177 -4.60 26.18 11.51
C ALA A 177 -4.43 24.71 11.07
N ALA A 178 -4.38 23.77 12.03
CA ALA A 178 -4.39 22.34 11.72
C ALA A 178 -5.69 21.90 11.02
N ASP A 179 -6.85 22.46 11.40
CA ASP A 179 -8.12 22.23 10.71
C ASP A 179 -8.12 22.72 9.26
N VAL A 180 -7.44 23.83 8.97
CA VAL A 180 -7.29 24.30 7.58
C VAL A 180 -6.51 23.27 6.76
N LEU A 181 -5.39 22.73 7.26
CA LEU A 181 -4.66 21.65 6.58
C LEU A 181 -5.54 20.42 6.35
N ARG A 182 -6.30 19.99 7.37
CA ARG A 182 -7.25 18.87 7.26
C ARG A 182 -8.32 19.15 6.21
N SER A 183 -8.82 20.39 6.11
CA SER A 183 -9.82 20.78 5.10
C SER A 183 -9.30 20.70 3.66
N LEU A 184 -7.97 20.78 3.46
CA LEU A 184 -7.29 20.52 2.18
C LEU A 184 -7.12 19.02 1.89
N GLY A 185 -7.66 18.14 2.73
CA GLY A 185 -7.56 16.69 2.62
C GLY A 185 -6.29 16.10 3.23
N ALA A 186 -5.51 16.88 3.99
CA ALA A 186 -4.28 16.39 4.59
C ALA A 186 -4.53 15.50 5.83
N ILE A 187 -3.73 14.44 5.95
CA ILE A 187 -3.63 13.60 7.15
C ILE A 187 -2.46 14.13 8.00
N ILE A 188 -2.76 14.62 9.20
CA ILE A 188 -1.75 15.12 10.15
C ILE A 188 -1.35 14.00 11.11
N VAL A 189 -0.08 13.62 11.05
CA VAL A 189 0.62 12.76 12.02
C VAL A 189 1.32 13.66 13.02
N SER A 190 0.83 13.70 14.27
CA SER A 190 1.32 14.60 15.31
C SER A 190 2.22 13.87 16.32
N CYS A 191 3.40 14.39 16.55
CA CYS A 191 4.40 13.83 17.45
C CYS A 191 4.74 14.84 18.54
N TYR A 192 4.36 14.50 19.77
CA TYR A 192 4.59 15.32 20.95
C TYR A 192 5.92 14.99 21.61
N VAL A 193 6.77 16.00 21.73
CA VAL A 193 8.13 15.89 22.26
C VAL A 193 8.12 16.18 23.76
N THR A 194 8.47 15.19 24.59
CA THR A 194 8.54 15.38 26.05
C THR A 194 9.46 14.36 26.72
N ASP A 195 10.05 14.74 27.86
CA ASP A 195 10.84 13.85 28.71
C ASP A 195 9.97 13.01 29.66
N SER A 196 8.69 13.35 29.85
CA SER A 196 7.78 12.66 30.78
C SER A 196 6.90 11.63 30.07
N ASN A 197 6.80 10.41 30.60
CA ASN A 197 5.90 9.37 30.05
C ASN A 197 4.44 9.69 30.40
N ILE A 198 3.65 10.07 29.40
CA ILE A 198 2.22 10.39 29.54
C ILE A 198 1.32 9.36 28.84
N THR A 199 1.86 8.59 27.89
CA THR A 199 1.13 7.55 27.15
C THR A 199 1.53 6.14 27.59
N GLU A 200 0.61 5.18 27.46
CA GLU A 200 0.97 3.77 27.47
C GLU A 200 1.80 3.43 26.22
N PRO A 201 2.77 2.50 26.31
CA PRO A 201 3.55 2.08 25.14
C PRO A 201 2.65 1.55 24.03
N ARG A 202 2.83 2.09 22.81
CA ARG A 202 2.15 1.65 21.59
C ARG A 202 0.61 1.68 21.66
N ARG A 203 0.04 2.70 22.30
CA ARG A 203 -1.41 2.95 22.33
C ARG A 203 -1.77 4.28 21.67
N LEU A 204 -2.80 4.26 20.84
CA LEU A 204 -3.38 5.46 20.21
C LEU A 204 -4.74 5.76 20.83
N TYR A 205 -4.97 7.04 21.11
CA TYR A 205 -6.12 7.53 21.86
C TYR A 205 -7.05 8.35 20.96
N GLU A 206 -8.35 8.26 21.21
CA GLU A 206 -9.35 9.18 20.62
C GLU A 206 -9.33 10.55 21.31
N HIS A 207 -9.27 10.51 22.65
CA HIS A 207 -9.32 11.67 23.53
C HIS A 207 -8.16 11.66 24.53
N ALA A 208 -7.68 12.84 24.90
CA ALA A 208 -6.63 12.96 25.90
C ALA A 208 -7.21 12.71 27.30
N PRO A 209 -6.55 11.89 28.14
CA PRO A 209 -6.84 11.83 29.57
C PRO A 209 -6.73 13.18 30.29
N ASP A 210 -7.52 13.35 31.36
CA ASP A 210 -7.51 14.55 32.21
C ASP A 210 -6.18 14.80 32.93
N SER A 211 -5.30 13.80 32.97
CA SER A 211 -3.95 13.91 33.54
C SER A 211 -2.92 14.51 32.56
N TRP A 212 -3.24 14.59 31.27
CA TRP A 212 -2.27 15.08 30.27
C TRP A 212 -2.04 16.59 30.36
N PRO A 213 -0.79 17.06 30.15
CA PRO A 213 -0.51 18.49 30.06
C PRO A 213 -1.22 19.11 28.85
N SER A 214 -1.51 20.41 28.91
CA SER A 214 -2.26 21.11 27.86
C SER A 214 -1.54 21.06 26.51
N SER A 215 -0.20 21.13 26.49
CA SER A 215 0.63 20.97 25.29
C SER A 215 0.44 19.61 24.59
N ALA A 216 0.35 18.51 25.36
CA ALA A 216 0.04 17.20 24.81
C ALA A 216 -1.38 17.12 24.23
N ARG A 217 -2.35 17.74 24.90
CA ARG A 217 -3.74 17.82 24.41
C ARG A 217 -3.83 18.61 23.12
N LEU A 218 -3.12 19.73 23.03
CA LEU A 218 -3.01 20.54 21.83
C LEU A 218 -2.49 19.69 20.66
N MET A 219 -1.38 18.98 20.87
CA MET A 219 -0.78 18.14 19.84
C MET A 219 -1.69 16.97 19.42
N LEU A 220 -2.42 16.34 20.36
CA LEU A 220 -3.44 15.34 20.03
C LEU A 220 -4.58 15.95 19.19
N ASN A 221 -5.04 17.14 19.53
CA ASN A 221 -6.12 17.82 18.81
C ASN A 221 -5.71 18.24 17.39
N CYS A 222 -4.43 18.50 17.15
CA CYS A 222 -3.86 18.71 15.82
C CYS A 222 -3.81 17.42 14.97
N ALA A 223 -3.69 16.24 15.60
CA ALA A 223 -3.63 14.96 14.91
C ALA A 223 -4.95 14.61 14.21
N SER A 224 -4.85 13.98 13.04
CA SER A 224 -6.01 13.44 12.31
C SER A 224 -6.46 12.09 12.86
N THR A 225 -7.73 11.76 12.72
CA THR A 225 -8.23 10.41 12.97
C THR A 225 -7.63 9.42 11.97
N ILE A 226 -7.46 8.16 12.40
CA ILE A 226 -6.87 7.12 11.55
C ILE A 226 -7.92 6.69 10.51
N PRO A 227 -7.63 6.77 9.20
CA PRO A 227 -8.57 6.31 8.19
C PRO A 227 -8.75 4.79 8.28
N SER A 228 -9.98 4.32 8.41
CA SER A 228 -10.29 2.88 8.49
C SER A 228 -9.94 2.15 7.19
N LEU A 229 -9.50 0.90 7.30
CA LEU A 229 -9.11 0.05 6.17
C LEU A 229 -8.06 0.71 5.26
N SER A 230 -7.13 1.44 5.87
CA SER A 230 -6.05 2.15 5.15
C SER A 230 -4.68 1.47 5.34
N PRO A 231 -3.72 1.71 4.42
CA PRO A 231 -2.34 1.28 4.60
C PRO A 231 -1.70 1.76 5.90
N ILE A 232 -2.13 2.93 6.40
CA ILE A 232 -1.66 3.51 7.66
C ILE A 232 -2.13 2.66 8.84
N GLU A 233 -3.42 2.28 8.86
CA GLU A 233 -3.98 1.41 9.90
C GLU A 233 -3.31 0.02 9.88
N GLU A 234 -3.15 -0.57 8.69
CA GLU A 234 -2.46 -1.86 8.52
C GLU A 234 -1.02 -1.79 9.02
N TYR A 235 -0.29 -0.73 8.68
CA TYR A 235 1.08 -0.50 9.12
C TYR A 235 1.17 -0.44 10.66
N LEU A 236 0.29 0.33 11.31
CA LEU A 236 0.26 0.46 12.77
C LEU A 236 -0.08 -0.88 13.45
N ARG A 237 -1.08 -1.62 12.93
CA ARG A 237 -1.45 -2.96 13.46
C ARG A 237 -0.32 -3.97 13.29
N SER A 238 0.42 -3.92 12.17
CA SER A 238 1.58 -4.81 11.94
C SER A 238 2.70 -4.60 12.97
N ARG A 239 2.78 -3.40 13.55
CA ARG A 239 3.70 -3.03 14.62
C ARG A 239 3.10 -3.15 16.02
N ARG A 240 1.95 -3.81 16.14
CA ARG A 240 1.27 -4.11 17.40
C ARG A 240 0.83 -2.87 18.16
N TRP A 241 0.47 -1.79 17.46
CA TRP A 241 -0.21 -0.66 18.10
C TRP A 241 -1.62 -1.05 18.50
N HIS A 242 -2.01 -0.71 19.73
CA HIS A 242 -3.40 -0.74 20.16
C HIS A 242 -4.09 0.53 19.67
N ILE A 243 -5.10 0.35 18.81
CA ILE A 243 -5.83 1.45 18.17
C ILE A 243 -7.25 1.47 18.76
N GLU A 244 -7.56 2.49 19.57
CA GLU A 244 -8.92 2.72 20.05
C GLU A 244 -9.86 3.11 18.89
N PRO A 245 -11.17 2.81 18.98
CA PRO A 245 -12.14 3.40 18.07
C PRO A 245 -12.00 4.93 18.07
N GLY A 246 -11.95 5.55 16.89
CA GLY A 246 -11.78 7.01 16.78
C GLY A 246 -10.36 7.53 17.07
N ALA A 247 -9.39 6.63 17.33
CA ALA A 247 -8.03 7.02 17.65
C ALA A 247 -7.39 7.96 16.61
N ARG A 248 -6.57 8.87 17.11
CA ARG A 248 -5.85 9.87 16.32
C ARG A 248 -4.40 9.46 16.10
N LEU A 249 -3.80 9.95 15.02
CA LEU A 249 -2.40 9.77 14.64
C LEU A 249 -1.47 10.62 15.52
N PHE A 250 -1.52 10.39 16.82
CA PHE A 250 -0.73 11.06 17.83
C PHE A 250 0.23 10.09 18.50
N ALA A 251 1.49 10.47 18.66
CA ALA A 251 2.43 9.74 19.50
C ALA A 251 3.26 10.67 20.37
N GLN A 252 3.51 10.22 21.59
CA GLN A 252 4.57 10.75 22.40
C GLN A 252 5.93 10.24 21.89
N VAL A 253 6.87 11.16 21.64
CA VAL A 253 8.23 10.86 21.23
C VAL A 253 9.19 11.09 22.41
N ASN A 254 9.39 10.03 23.18
CA ASN A 254 10.43 9.92 24.22
C ASN A 254 11.59 9.01 23.80
N GLN A 255 11.38 8.16 22.79
CA GLN A 255 12.31 7.16 22.29
C GLN A 255 12.41 7.27 20.76
N SER A 256 13.61 7.08 20.22
CA SER A 256 13.89 7.10 18.78
C SER A 256 13.11 6.04 18.00
N GLU A 257 12.76 4.93 18.65
CA GLU A 257 11.97 3.85 18.06
C GLU A 257 10.56 4.34 17.67
N ILE A 258 9.85 5.01 18.59
CA ILE A 258 8.49 5.53 18.33
C ILE A 258 8.51 6.56 17.21
N LEU A 259 9.49 7.47 17.24
CA LEU A 259 9.70 8.44 16.15
C LEU A 259 9.91 7.74 14.81
N SER A 260 10.74 6.68 14.79
CA SER A 260 11.00 5.92 13.57
C SER A 260 9.77 5.16 13.07
N GLU A 261 8.94 4.64 13.98
CA GLU A 261 7.68 3.98 13.62
C GLU A 261 6.70 4.98 13.01
N PHE A 262 6.53 6.15 13.63
CA PHE A 262 5.60 7.20 13.17
C PHE A 262 6.06 7.87 11.88
N MET A 263 7.35 8.11 11.70
CA MET A 263 7.90 8.53 10.41
C MET A 263 7.64 7.51 9.30
N GLY A 264 7.60 6.22 9.63
CA GLY A 264 7.28 5.17 8.66
C GLY A 264 5.84 5.24 8.14
N ILE A 265 4.90 5.90 8.86
CA ILE A 265 3.53 6.13 8.41
C ILE A 265 3.52 6.90 7.08
N ILE A 266 4.39 7.91 6.97
CA ILE A 266 4.53 8.77 5.80
C ILE A 266 4.83 7.94 4.53
N THR A 267 5.61 6.87 4.68
CA THR A 267 5.99 5.97 3.57
C THR A 267 5.10 4.73 3.46
N SER A 268 4.21 4.49 4.43
CA SER A 268 3.43 3.26 4.52
C SER A 268 2.48 3.04 3.33
N PRO A 269 1.78 4.05 2.76
CA PRO A 269 0.93 3.80 1.59
C PRO A 269 1.74 3.29 0.40
N VAL A 270 2.92 3.86 0.18
CA VAL A 270 3.83 3.43 -0.88
C VAL A 270 4.36 2.02 -0.63
N ALA A 271 4.83 1.74 0.58
CA ALA A 271 5.41 0.45 0.93
C ALA A 271 4.37 -0.69 0.90
N THR A 272 3.16 -0.46 1.44
CA THR A 272 2.08 -1.45 1.46
C THR A 272 1.57 -1.71 0.05
N ASN A 273 1.39 -0.67 -0.77
CA ASN A 273 0.95 -0.85 -2.15
C ASN A 273 2.03 -1.49 -3.02
N ALA A 274 3.31 -1.11 -2.88
CA ALA A 274 4.41 -1.79 -3.55
C ALA A 274 4.53 -3.27 -3.12
N ALA A 275 4.31 -3.57 -1.84
CA ALA A 275 4.24 -4.94 -1.33
C ALA A 275 3.01 -5.71 -1.84
N SER A 276 1.90 -5.03 -2.14
CA SER A 276 0.71 -5.62 -2.76
C SER A 276 0.91 -5.90 -4.25
N VAL A 277 1.51 -4.95 -5.00
CA VAL A 277 1.85 -5.09 -6.42
C VAL A 277 2.89 -6.20 -6.63
N SER A 278 3.92 -6.26 -5.79
CA SER A 278 4.89 -7.37 -5.80
C SER A 278 4.27 -8.71 -5.38
N ARG A 279 3.31 -8.72 -4.45
CA ARG A 279 2.53 -9.93 -4.12
C ARG A 279 1.59 -10.33 -5.26
N GLY A 280 1.01 -9.40 -6.01
CA GLY A 280 0.18 -9.65 -7.20
C GLY A 280 1.00 -10.18 -8.38
N ALA A 281 2.20 -9.62 -8.59
CA ALA A 281 3.15 -10.09 -9.61
C ALA A 281 3.68 -11.51 -9.32
N ASN A 282 3.73 -11.92 -8.03
CA ASN A 282 4.25 -13.20 -7.59
C ASN A 282 3.16 -14.16 -7.05
N ARG A 283 1.87 -13.85 -7.25
CA ARG A 283 0.76 -14.72 -6.85
C ARG A 283 0.70 -15.93 -7.78
N SER A 284 0.73 -17.11 -7.18
CA SER A 284 0.43 -18.36 -7.89
C SER A 284 -1.01 -18.31 -8.39
N ILE A 285 -1.22 -18.52 -9.69
CA ILE A 285 -2.55 -18.56 -10.31
C ILE A 285 -3.16 -19.93 -10.07
N SER A 286 -4.25 -19.98 -9.31
CA SER A 286 -4.95 -21.22 -9.00
C SER A 286 -5.90 -21.60 -10.13
N VAL A 287 -5.67 -22.76 -10.75
CA VAL A 287 -6.47 -23.34 -11.82
C VAL A 287 -7.18 -24.57 -11.30
N PHE A 288 -8.52 -24.56 -11.35
CA PHE A 288 -9.35 -25.70 -11.00
C PHE A 288 -9.85 -26.38 -12.28
N ILE A 289 -9.70 -27.70 -12.42
CA ILE A 289 -10.27 -28.44 -13.56
C ILE A 289 -11.47 -29.26 -13.08
N THR A 290 -12.65 -28.95 -13.61
CA THR A 290 -13.88 -29.72 -13.43
C THR A 290 -14.17 -30.55 -14.69
N TYR A 291 -14.55 -31.81 -14.50
CA TYR A 291 -14.69 -32.79 -15.57
C TYR A 291 -15.63 -33.94 -15.15
N SER A 292 -16.20 -34.65 -16.13
CA SER A 292 -16.87 -35.93 -15.87
C SER A 292 -15.83 -37.05 -15.76
N HIS A 293 -16.05 -38.05 -14.91
CA HIS A 293 -15.15 -39.21 -14.82
C HIS A 293 -14.97 -39.95 -16.16
N HIS A 294 -15.95 -39.84 -17.06
CA HIS A 294 -15.84 -40.34 -18.44
C HIS A 294 -14.79 -39.61 -19.28
N ASP A 295 -14.45 -38.37 -18.92
CA ASP A 295 -13.49 -37.51 -19.63
C ASP A 295 -12.09 -37.54 -18.99
N ARG A 296 -11.84 -38.45 -18.02
CA ARG A 296 -10.58 -38.53 -17.25
C ARG A 296 -9.34 -38.70 -18.13
N ALA A 297 -9.48 -39.24 -19.34
CA ALA A 297 -8.37 -39.41 -20.28
C ALA A 297 -7.66 -38.08 -20.63
N TYR A 298 -8.36 -36.94 -20.53
CA TYR A 298 -7.75 -35.61 -20.76
C TYR A 298 -6.82 -35.16 -19.63
N LEU A 299 -6.87 -35.82 -18.46
CA LEU A 299 -6.02 -35.55 -17.31
C LEU A 299 -4.78 -36.45 -17.24
N ALA A 300 -4.56 -37.31 -18.23
CA ALA A 300 -3.34 -38.11 -18.34
C ALA A 300 -2.11 -37.25 -18.67
N GLU A 301 -0.93 -37.69 -18.24
CA GLU A 301 0.36 -36.99 -18.46
C GLU A 301 0.74 -36.88 -19.95
N ASP A 302 0.18 -37.72 -20.81
CA ASP A 302 0.36 -37.71 -22.26
C ASP A 302 -0.79 -37.00 -23.02
N SER A 303 -1.68 -36.32 -22.28
CA SER A 303 -2.83 -35.58 -22.81
C SER A 303 -2.79 -34.11 -22.36
N LEU A 304 -3.92 -33.40 -22.40
CA LEU A 304 -4.04 -31.97 -22.09
C LEU A 304 -3.31 -31.59 -20.79
N TYR A 305 -3.50 -32.33 -19.70
CA TYR A 305 -2.82 -32.04 -18.42
C TYR A 305 -1.28 -32.04 -18.54
N GLY A 306 -0.69 -32.94 -19.32
CA GLY A 306 0.74 -32.96 -19.60
C GLY A 306 1.28 -31.66 -20.17
N PHE A 307 0.53 -31.03 -21.09
CA PHE A 307 0.86 -29.71 -21.64
C PHE A 307 0.73 -28.62 -20.57
N LEU A 308 -0.32 -28.66 -19.74
CA LEU A 308 -0.58 -27.65 -18.72
C LEU A 308 0.41 -27.70 -17.54
N LYS A 309 0.97 -28.87 -17.24
CA LYS A 309 1.93 -29.07 -16.15
C LYS A 309 3.15 -28.15 -16.23
N GLY A 310 3.55 -27.73 -17.43
CA GLY A 310 4.61 -26.74 -17.63
C GLY A 310 4.34 -25.40 -16.93
N LEU A 311 3.08 -25.00 -16.78
CA LEU A 311 2.67 -23.76 -16.11
C LEU A 311 3.02 -23.74 -14.62
N THR A 312 3.24 -24.89 -13.99
CA THR A 312 3.64 -24.94 -12.58
C THR A 312 4.96 -24.19 -12.32
N ARG A 313 5.89 -24.23 -13.28
CA ARG A 313 7.15 -23.47 -13.23
C ARG A 313 6.95 -21.98 -13.48
N GLU A 314 5.80 -21.59 -14.03
CA GLU A 314 5.42 -20.22 -14.34
C GLU A 314 4.50 -19.62 -13.25
N GLY A 315 4.37 -20.30 -12.09
CA GLY A 315 3.56 -19.83 -10.97
C GLY A 315 2.07 -20.07 -11.16
N PHE A 316 1.69 -21.24 -11.69
CA PHE A 316 0.31 -21.73 -11.66
C PHE A 316 0.21 -22.94 -10.71
N SER A 317 -0.89 -23.05 -9.98
CA SER A 317 -1.25 -24.25 -9.23
C SER A 317 -2.44 -24.88 -9.94
N ILE A 318 -2.31 -26.13 -10.40
CA ILE A 318 -3.40 -26.83 -11.10
C ILE A 318 -3.93 -27.90 -10.16
N TRP A 319 -5.23 -27.85 -9.92
CA TRP A 319 -5.95 -28.79 -9.05
C TRP A 319 -7.12 -29.43 -9.81
N PHE A 320 -7.31 -30.73 -9.62
CA PHE A 320 -8.48 -31.48 -10.07
C PHE A 320 -8.72 -32.65 -9.13
N ASP A 321 -9.98 -33.00 -8.92
CA ASP A 321 -10.29 -34.15 -8.06
C ASP A 321 -10.03 -35.47 -8.82
N THR A 322 -9.45 -36.45 -8.15
CA THR A 322 -9.23 -37.81 -8.67
C THR A 322 -10.27 -38.82 -8.17
N ARG A 323 -11.17 -38.41 -7.26
CA ARG A 323 -12.06 -39.28 -6.48
C ARG A 323 -13.56 -39.14 -6.80
N LEU A 324 -13.96 -38.44 -7.86
CA LEU A 324 -15.37 -38.15 -8.14
C LEU A 324 -16.18 -39.39 -8.59
N GLU A 325 -16.46 -40.29 -7.64
CA GLU A 325 -17.56 -41.25 -7.65
C GLU A 325 -18.56 -40.86 -6.54
N ALA A 326 -19.79 -40.58 -6.97
CA ALA A 326 -21.05 -40.61 -6.21
C ALA A 326 -21.10 -39.96 -4.80
N GLY A 327 -21.74 -38.79 -4.73
CA GLY A 327 -22.66 -38.44 -3.63
C GLY A 327 -22.08 -38.19 -2.23
N ALA A 328 -20.76 -38.23 -2.02
CA ALA A 328 -20.17 -37.95 -0.73
C ALA A 328 -20.13 -36.42 -0.46
N LEU A 329 -20.75 -36.02 0.65
CA LEU A 329 -20.70 -34.70 1.28
C LEU A 329 -19.36 -33.99 1.04
N TRP A 330 -19.38 -33.01 0.13
CA TRP A 330 -18.63 -31.75 0.17
C TRP A 330 -17.34 -31.81 1.02
N ASP A 331 -16.30 -32.48 0.53
CA ASP A 331 -14.98 -32.48 1.17
C ASP A 331 -14.49 -31.02 1.27
N ASN A 332 -14.07 -30.63 2.47
CA ASN A 332 -13.66 -29.26 2.77
C ASN A 332 -12.50 -28.81 1.88
N GLU A 333 -11.67 -29.75 1.40
CA GLU A 333 -10.58 -29.44 0.47
C GLU A 333 -11.11 -29.03 -0.91
N ILE A 334 -12.15 -29.69 -1.45
CA ILE A 334 -12.72 -29.34 -2.75
C ILE A 334 -13.26 -27.91 -2.71
N LYS A 335 -14.06 -27.57 -1.67
CA LYS A 335 -14.57 -26.20 -1.50
C LYS A 335 -13.45 -25.19 -1.38
N LYS A 336 -12.41 -25.50 -0.60
CA LYS A 336 -11.27 -24.61 -0.44
C LYS A 336 -10.58 -24.33 -1.78
N GLN A 337 -10.40 -25.35 -2.61
CA GLN A 337 -9.81 -25.19 -3.95
C GLN A 337 -10.75 -24.45 -4.90
N MET A 338 -12.06 -24.72 -4.82
CA MET A 338 -13.08 -23.99 -5.56
C MET A 338 -13.11 -22.51 -5.20
N GLU A 339 -12.96 -22.14 -3.93
CA GLU A 339 -12.91 -20.74 -3.48
C GLU A 339 -11.58 -20.06 -3.79
N ALA A 340 -10.48 -20.82 -3.82
CA ALA A 340 -9.15 -20.31 -4.13
C ALA A 340 -8.90 -20.13 -5.64
N ALA A 341 -9.70 -20.76 -6.51
CA ALA A 341 -9.51 -20.74 -7.95
C ALA A 341 -9.59 -19.32 -8.54
N ASP A 342 -8.64 -18.99 -9.42
CA ASP A 342 -8.60 -17.79 -10.26
C ASP A 342 -9.10 -18.11 -11.68
N ILE A 343 -8.86 -19.35 -12.13
CA ILE A 343 -9.33 -19.89 -13.41
C ILE A 343 -10.00 -21.24 -13.17
N VAL A 344 -11.15 -21.48 -13.80
CA VAL A 344 -11.78 -22.80 -13.89
C VAL A 344 -11.71 -23.28 -15.33
N ILE A 345 -11.12 -24.46 -15.54
CA ILE A 345 -11.21 -25.20 -16.79
C ILE A 345 -12.37 -26.19 -16.66
N ALA A 346 -13.37 -26.08 -17.52
CA ALA A 346 -14.48 -27.04 -17.57
C ALA A 346 -14.31 -27.95 -18.79
N LEU A 347 -14.07 -29.25 -18.59
CA LEU A 347 -14.05 -30.24 -19.67
C LEU A 347 -15.47 -30.68 -19.97
N VAL A 348 -16.04 -30.17 -21.07
CA VAL A 348 -17.46 -30.29 -21.39
C VAL A 348 -17.69 -31.40 -22.42
N SER A 349 -18.41 -32.42 -21.97
CA SER A 349 -18.98 -33.51 -22.76
C SER A 349 -20.48 -33.65 -22.45
N GLN A 350 -21.20 -34.50 -23.16
CA GLN A 350 -22.60 -34.79 -22.79
C GLN A 350 -22.67 -35.43 -21.39
N SER A 351 -21.66 -36.22 -21.01
CA SER A 351 -21.55 -36.80 -19.66
C SER A 351 -21.31 -35.75 -18.58
N PHE A 352 -20.56 -34.68 -18.88
CA PHE A 352 -20.42 -33.53 -17.99
C PHE A 352 -21.77 -32.80 -17.84
N LEU A 353 -22.49 -32.59 -18.94
CA LEU A 353 -23.79 -31.91 -18.92
C LEU A 353 -24.89 -32.75 -18.24
N ASN A 354 -24.81 -34.07 -18.29
CA ASN A 354 -25.80 -34.94 -17.64
C ASN A 354 -25.49 -35.22 -16.17
N SER A 355 -24.34 -34.78 -15.65
CA SER A 355 -23.94 -35.04 -14.27
C SER A 355 -24.64 -34.09 -13.30
N ASP A 356 -25.48 -34.64 -12.41
CA ASP A 356 -26.13 -33.91 -11.31
C ASP A 356 -25.11 -33.17 -10.41
N TYR A 357 -23.89 -33.72 -10.30
CA TYR A 357 -22.79 -33.17 -9.50
C TYR A 357 -22.17 -31.91 -10.15
N CYS A 358 -21.96 -31.92 -11.47
CA CYS A 358 -21.35 -30.80 -12.21
C CYS A 358 -22.34 -29.64 -12.44
N GLN A 359 -23.64 -29.93 -12.56
CA GLN A 359 -24.63 -28.91 -12.90
C GLN A 359 -25.24 -28.17 -11.71
N SER A 360 -25.39 -28.81 -10.54
CA SER A 360 -26.26 -28.23 -9.49
C SER A 360 -25.56 -27.38 -8.44
N VAL A 361 -24.32 -27.69 -8.05
CA VAL A 361 -23.65 -26.95 -6.94
C VAL A 361 -22.31 -26.33 -7.35
N GLU A 362 -21.42 -27.06 -8.04
CA GLU A 362 -20.09 -26.53 -8.37
C GLU A 362 -20.13 -25.43 -9.43
N MET A 363 -20.81 -25.69 -10.56
CA MET A 363 -20.91 -24.71 -11.64
C MET A 363 -21.73 -23.49 -11.22
N ALA A 364 -22.78 -23.68 -10.40
CA ALA A 364 -23.54 -22.57 -9.84
C ALA A 364 -22.63 -21.64 -9.01
N ARG A 365 -21.78 -22.21 -8.14
CA ARG A 365 -20.82 -21.44 -7.34
C ARG A 365 -19.76 -20.75 -8.20
N PHE A 366 -19.22 -21.41 -9.23
CA PHE A 366 -18.28 -20.77 -10.14
C PHE A 366 -18.90 -19.61 -10.93
N LEU A 367 -20.15 -19.76 -11.38
CA LEU A 367 -20.86 -18.69 -12.08
C LEU A 367 -21.18 -17.51 -11.16
N GLU A 368 -21.45 -17.77 -9.88
CA GLU A 368 -21.59 -16.74 -8.85
C GLU A 368 -20.25 -16.00 -8.64
N ARG A 369 -19.16 -16.74 -8.38
CA ARG A 369 -17.82 -16.16 -8.23
C ARG A 369 -17.35 -15.39 -9.47
N ARG A 370 -17.76 -15.80 -10.67
CA ARG A 370 -17.49 -15.03 -11.90
C ARG A 370 -18.10 -13.63 -11.86
N LYS A 371 -19.28 -13.48 -11.24
CA LYS A 371 -19.94 -12.17 -11.06
C LYS A 371 -19.35 -11.39 -9.89
N GLU A 372 -19.01 -12.07 -8.79
CA GLU A 372 -18.55 -11.42 -7.54
C GLU A 372 -17.08 -11.03 -7.58
N THR A 373 -16.21 -11.93 -8.04
CA THR A 373 -14.75 -11.80 -7.93
C THR A 373 -14.04 -11.82 -9.29
N GLY A 374 -14.79 -11.88 -10.39
CA GLY A 374 -14.22 -11.92 -11.75
C GLY A 374 -13.57 -13.26 -12.12
N LEU A 375 -13.95 -14.36 -11.46
CA LEU A 375 -13.44 -15.71 -11.78
C LEU A 375 -13.52 -16.00 -13.29
N VAL A 376 -12.41 -16.45 -13.88
CA VAL A 376 -12.37 -16.82 -15.29
C VAL A 376 -12.84 -18.27 -15.46
N ILE A 377 -13.83 -18.50 -16.31
CA ILE A 377 -14.25 -19.85 -16.70
C ILE A 377 -13.85 -20.06 -18.16
N LEU A 378 -13.04 -21.09 -18.41
CA LEU A 378 -12.57 -21.52 -19.73
C LEU A 378 -13.18 -22.90 -20.06
N PRO A 379 -14.28 -22.94 -20.82
CA PRO A 379 -14.82 -24.22 -21.28
C PRO A 379 -13.95 -24.82 -22.38
N ILE A 380 -13.71 -26.13 -22.29
CA ILE A 380 -13.04 -26.95 -23.30
C ILE A 380 -14.04 -28.04 -23.70
N ILE A 381 -14.60 -27.95 -24.91
CA ILE A 381 -15.60 -28.91 -25.41
C ILE A 381 -14.87 -30.14 -25.93
N VAL A 382 -14.83 -31.18 -25.10
CA VAL A 382 -14.04 -32.39 -25.38
C VAL A 382 -14.78 -33.35 -26.33
N ALA A 383 -16.11 -33.40 -26.26
CA ALA A 383 -16.96 -34.31 -27.03
C ALA A 383 -18.21 -33.60 -27.58
N PRO A 384 -18.86 -34.11 -28.65
CA PRO A 384 -20.17 -33.62 -29.08
C PRO A 384 -21.17 -33.60 -27.93
N CYS A 385 -21.80 -32.44 -27.70
CA CYS A 385 -22.74 -32.24 -26.60
C CYS A 385 -23.66 -31.04 -26.85
N ASP A 386 -24.75 -30.96 -26.09
CA ASP A 386 -25.76 -29.90 -26.20
C ASP A 386 -25.37 -28.58 -25.52
N TRP A 387 -24.13 -28.11 -25.72
CA TRP A 387 -23.61 -26.90 -25.07
C TRP A 387 -24.39 -25.62 -25.41
N ARG A 388 -25.11 -25.60 -26.56
CA ARG A 388 -25.92 -24.45 -27.00
C ARG A 388 -27.13 -24.20 -26.11
N SER A 389 -27.67 -25.26 -25.49
CA SER A 389 -28.80 -25.16 -24.57
C SER A 389 -28.44 -24.60 -23.20
N TYR A 390 -27.15 -24.38 -22.91
CA TYR A 390 -26.67 -23.83 -21.64
C TYR A 390 -26.24 -22.37 -21.81
N PRO A 391 -26.96 -21.40 -21.19
CA PRO A 391 -26.67 -19.97 -21.37
C PRO A 391 -25.24 -19.56 -20.99
N TRP A 392 -24.70 -20.15 -19.92
CA TRP A 392 -23.34 -19.84 -19.47
C TRP A 392 -22.26 -20.35 -20.44
N LEU A 393 -22.53 -21.42 -21.20
CA LEU A 393 -21.61 -21.94 -22.22
C LEU A 393 -21.74 -21.16 -23.53
N SER A 394 -22.97 -20.98 -24.02
CA SER A 394 -23.23 -20.27 -25.28
C SER A 394 -22.80 -18.80 -25.26
N ALA A 395 -22.83 -18.16 -24.09
CA ALA A 395 -22.35 -16.79 -23.89
C ALA A 395 -20.85 -16.69 -23.53
N THR A 396 -20.12 -17.80 -23.46
CA THR A 396 -18.70 -17.82 -23.07
C THR A 396 -17.83 -18.33 -24.20
N GLN A 397 -16.66 -17.72 -24.39
CA GLN A 397 -15.70 -18.20 -25.38
C GLN A 397 -15.04 -19.51 -24.92
N PHE A 398 -15.30 -20.59 -25.64
CA PHE A 398 -14.74 -21.92 -25.39
C PHE A 398 -13.62 -22.30 -26.37
N GLU A 399 -12.94 -23.41 -26.10
CA GLU A 399 -12.05 -24.11 -27.05
C GLU A 399 -12.58 -25.53 -27.30
N PRO A 400 -12.37 -26.12 -28.49
CA PRO A 400 -11.91 -25.47 -29.71
C PRO A 400 -12.92 -24.42 -30.22
N ARG A 401 -12.43 -23.42 -30.95
CA ARG A 401 -13.31 -22.40 -31.56
C ARG A 401 -14.18 -22.96 -32.69
N ASP A 402 -15.15 -22.14 -33.10
CA ASP A 402 -16.03 -22.38 -34.25
C ASP A 402 -17.02 -23.53 -34.06
N GLY A 403 -17.38 -23.84 -32.80
CA GLY A 403 -18.34 -24.90 -32.48
C GLY A 403 -17.82 -26.32 -32.67
N ARG A 404 -16.50 -26.48 -32.79
CA ARG A 404 -15.79 -27.77 -32.87
C ARG A 404 -15.62 -28.41 -31.51
N THR A 405 -15.35 -29.71 -31.49
CA THR A 405 -15.07 -30.50 -30.29
C THR A 405 -13.81 -31.35 -30.48
N ILE A 406 -13.11 -31.70 -29.38
CA ILE A 406 -11.79 -32.34 -29.50
C ILE A 406 -11.86 -33.73 -30.12
N GLU A 407 -12.81 -34.57 -29.70
CA GLU A 407 -12.92 -35.96 -30.15
C GLU A 407 -13.02 -36.13 -31.68
N PRO A 408 -14.05 -35.60 -32.37
CA PRO A 408 -14.23 -35.80 -33.80
C PRO A 408 -13.37 -34.86 -34.67
N ASP A 409 -13.07 -33.64 -34.22
CA ASP A 409 -12.39 -32.66 -35.07
C ASP A 409 -10.85 -32.71 -34.96
N TYR A 410 -10.33 -33.34 -33.89
CA TYR A 410 -8.90 -33.44 -33.60
C TYR A 410 -8.47 -34.89 -33.37
N GLU A 411 -8.91 -35.81 -34.24
CA GLU A 411 -8.48 -37.23 -34.24
C GLU A 411 -6.97 -37.38 -34.48
N ASP A 412 -6.41 -36.56 -35.37
CA ASP A 412 -4.96 -36.53 -35.62
C ASP A 412 -4.20 -35.99 -34.40
N ARG A 413 -3.28 -36.80 -33.88
CA ARG A 413 -2.47 -36.46 -32.70
C ARG A 413 -1.75 -35.12 -32.86
N GLY A 414 -1.14 -34.85 -34.04
CA GLY A 414 -0.41 -33.61 -34.26
C GLY A 414 -1.31 -32.37 -34.24
N LYS A 415 -2.53 -32.45 -34.78
CA LYS A 415 -3.55 -31.39 -34.66
C LYS A 415 -4.00 -31.21 -33.21
N ARG A 416 -4.21 -32.30 -32.48
CA ARG A 416 -4.63 -32.28 -31.07
C ARG A 416 -3.57 -31.64 -30.17
N ASP A 417 -2.30 -32.02 -30.33
CA ASP A 417 -1.18 -31.45 -29.56
C ASP A 417 -1.04 -29.94 -29.81
N ARG A 418 -1.24 -29.47 -31.06
CA ARG A 418 -1.26 -28.04 -31.38
C ARG A 418 -2.43 -27.30 -30.72
N LEU A 419 -3.60 -27.92 -30.64
CA LEU A 419 -4.73 -27.36 -29.90
C LEU A 419 -4.40 -27.25 -28.40
N PHE A 420 -3.80 -28.29 -27.79
CA PHE A 420 -3.38 -28.25 -26.39
C PHE A 420 -2.34 -27.16 -26.12
N LEU A 421 -1.38 -26.94 -27.03
CA LEU A 421 -0.48 -25.78 -26.96
C LEU A 421 -1.22 -24.44 -27.05
N THR A 422 -2.24 -24.34 -27.89
CA THR A 422 -3.06 -23.13 -27.99
C THR A 422 -3.79 -22.85 -26.67
N ILE A 423 -4.32 -23.88 -26.02
CA ILE A 423 -4.98 -23.78 -24.70
C ILE A 423 -3.96 -23.36 -23.63
N LEU A 424 -2.76 -23.94 -23.64
CA LEU A 424 -1.65 -23.56 -22.76
C LEU A 424 -1.30 -22.07 -22.91
N GLU A 425 -1.14 -21.59 -24.15
CA GLU A 425 -0.84 -20.18 -24.43
C GLU A 425 -1.97 -19.25 -23.99
N ARG A 426 -3.23 -19.67 -24.18
CA ARG A 426 -4.40 -18.93 -23.69
C ARG A 426 -4.41 -18.82 -22.18
N LEU A 427 -4.07 -19.89 -21.45
CA LEU A 427 -3.92 -19.85 -20.00
C LEU A 427 -2.78 -18.93 -19.54
N ARG A 428 -1.65 -18.90 -20.25
CA ARG A 428 -0.59 -17.91 -19.97
C ARG A 428 -1.08 -16.48 -20.14
N ALA A 429 -1.83 -16.20 -21.20
CA ALA A 429 -2.39 -14.88 -21.45
C ALA A 429 -3.39 -14.47 -20.35
N LEU A 430 -4.28 -15.39 -19.95
CA LEU A 430 -5.21 -15.18 -18.85
C LEU A 430 -4.48 -14.94 -17.52
N GLY A 431 -3.44 -15.74 -17.22
CA GLY A 431 -2.63 -15.53 -16.02
C GLY A 431 -1.94 -14.17 -15.99
N ARG A 432 -1.46 -13.67 -17.14
CA ARG A 432 -0.93 -12.29 -17.24
C ARG A 432 -1.99 -11.23 -16.94
N ILE A 433 -3.20 -11.39 -17.48
CA ILE A 433 -4.32 -10.48 -17.22
C ILE A 433 -4.69 -10.49 -15.73
N ILE A 434 -4.83 -11.69 -15.12
CA ILE A 434 -5.21 -11.84 -13.71
C ILE A 434 -4.14 -11.21 -12.80
N ARG A 435 -2.86 -11.43 -13.09
CA ARG A 435 -1.76 -10.79 -12.34
C ARG A 435 -1.76 -9.27 -12.48
N ALA A 436 -2.12 -8.76 -13.67
CA ALA A 436 -2.20 -7.33 -13.95
C ALA A 436 -3.44 -6.65 -13.34
N SER A 437 -4.54 -7.37 -13.16
CA SER A 437 -5.76 -6.85 -12.50
C SER A 437 -5.71 -6.93 -10.97
N ALA A 438 -4.74 -7.69 -10.43
CA ALA A 438 -4.53 -7.85 -8.99
C ALA A 438 -3.44 -6.92 -8.42
N GLY A 439 -2.78 -6.13 -9.27
CA GLY A 439 -1.87 -5.04 -8.92
C GLY A 439 -2.49 -3.70 -9.30
#